data_AF-A0A0C3K3L6-F1
#
_entry.id   AF-A0A0C3K3L6-F1
#
_cell.length_a   1.000
_cell.length_b   1.000
_cell.length_c   1.000
_cell.angle_alpha   90.00
_cell.angle_beta   90.00
_cell.angle_gamma   90.00
#
_symmetry.space_group_name_H-M   'P 1'
#
loop_
_entity.id
_entity.type
_entity.pdbx_description
1 polymer ?
#
loop_
_entity_poly.entity_id
_entity_poly.type
_entity_poly.pdbx_seq_one_letter_code
_entity_poly.pdbx_strand_id
1 'polypeptide(L)'
;MRTLITRFVPRASLPPAKVVPPPLTKKQEKAMKEPLVKIMQRRQEEAGKSWPMNLRIEPILARRATGSFPKAVRSKMRKLLTER
;
A
#
# COMPACT_ATOMS: atom_id res chain seq x y z
N MET A 1 -52.78 7.53 -22.65
CA MET A 1 -51.87 6.36 -22.74
C MET A 1 -50.48 6.87 -23.17
N ARG A 2 -49.43 6.68 -22.36
CA ARG A 2 -48.06 7.10 -22.73
C ARG A 2 -47.39 5.96 -23.47
N THR A 3 -47.23 6.10 -24.78
CA THR A 3 -46.48 5.17 -25.62
C THR A 3 -44.98 5.34 -25.35
N LEU A 4 -44.36 4.37 -24.68
CA LEU A 4 -42.90 4.31 -24.55
C LEU A 4 -42.31 3.85 -25.89
N ILE A 5 -41.72 4.79 -26.63
CA ILE A 5 -40.97 4.48 -27.86
C ILE A 5 -39.57 4.03 -27.45
N THR A 6 -39.33 2.72 -27.45
CA THR A 6 -38.01 2.15 -27.20
C THR A 6 -37.19 2.21 -28.50
N ARG A 7 -36.19 3.10 -28.58
CA ARG A 7 -35.27 3.16 -29.74
C ARG A 7 -34.29 1.98 -29.68
N PHE A 8 -34.29 1.14 -30.71
CA PHE A 8 -33.26 0.12 -30.91
C PHE A 8 -32.00 0.75 -31.49
N VAL A 9 -30.87 0.59 -30.82
CA VAL A 9 -29.55 1.02 -31.30
C VAL A 9 -28.69 -0.22 -31.52
N PRO A 10 -28.10 -0.43 -32.72
CA PRO A 10 -27.24 -1.58 -32.98
C PRO A 10 -26.02 -1.60 -32.06
N ARG A 11 -25.68 -2.77 -31.52
CA ARG A 11 -24.50 -2.93 -30.65
C ARG A 11 -23.19 -2.52 -31.33
N ALA A 12 -23.11 -2.65 -32.66
CA ALA A 12 -21.95 -2.28 -33.45
C ALA A 12 -21.70 -0.76 -33.52
N SER A 13 -22.72 0.08 -33.30
CA SER A 13 -22.54 1.54 -33.26
C SER A 13 -22.17 2.06 -31.88
N LEU A 14 -22.06 1.19 -30.88
CA LEU A 14 -21.60 1.55 -29.54
C LEU A 14 -20.06 1.45 -29.49
N PRO A 15 -19.37 2.43 -28.89
CA PRO A 15 -17.94 2.32 -28.68
C PRO A 15 -17.64 1.08 -27.82
N PRO A 16 -16.52 0.36 -28.09
CA PRO A 16 -16.18 -0.82 -27.31
C PRO A 16 -16.06 -0.42 -25.84
N ALA A 17 -16.89 -1.05 -25.00
CA ALA A 17 -16.88 -0.80 -23.58
C ALA A 17 -15.48 -1.18 -23.05
N LYS A 18 -14.71 -0.18 -22.57
CA LYS A 18 -13.46 -0.44 -21.88
C LYS A 18 -13.80 -1.18 -20.59
N VAL A 19 -13.43 -2.45 -20.51
CA VAL A 19 -13.50 -3.21 -19.27
C VAL A 19 -12.44 -2.64 -18.33
N VAL A 20 -12.86 -1.74 -17.45
CA VAL A 20 -11.99 -1.21 -16.40
C VAL A 20 -11.92 -2.27 -15.30
N PRO A 21 -10.73 -2.75 -14.91
CA PRO A 21 -10.61 -3.68 -13.81
C PRO A 21 -11.15 -3.03 -12.52
N PRO A 22 -11.69 -3.83 -11.60
CA PRO A 22 -12.16 -3.29 -10.33
C PRO A 22 -11.00 -2.57 -9.60
N PRO A 23 -11.29 -1.48 -8.87
CA PRO A 23 -10.27 -0.78 -8.10
C PRO A 23 -9.62 -1.72 -7.09
N LEU A 24 -8.34 -1.51 -6.83
CA LEU A 24 -7.59 -2.32 -5.88
C LEU A 24 -8.19 -2.20 -4.48
N THR A 25 -8.16 -3.31 -3.74
CA THR A 25 -8.47 -3.28 -2.31
C THR A 25 -7.32 -2.63 -1.53
N LYS A 26 -7.62 -2.03 -0.37
CA LYS A 26 -6.60 -1.45 0.53
C LYS A 26 -5.45 -2.42 0.88
N LYS A 27 -5.73 -3.73 0.93
CA LYS A 27 -4.71 -4.76 1.17
C LYS A 27 -3.79 -4.94 -0.04
N GLN A 28 -4.34 -4.95 -1.25
CA GLN A 28 -3.56 -5.03 -2.49
C GLN A 28 -2.71 -3.78 -2.68
N GLU A 29 -3.28 -2.60 -2.46
CA GLU A 29 -2.52 -1.33 -2.52
C GLU A 29 -1.34 -1.33 -1.54
N LYS A 30 -1.55 -1.80 -0.31
CA LYS A 30 -0.48 -1.89 0.69
C LYS A 30 0.58 -2.92 0.34
N ALA A 31 0.20 -4.03 -0.30
CA ALA A 31 1.14 -5.06 -0.73
C ALA A 31 2.01 -4.59 -1.91
N MET A 32 1.48 -3.70 -2.76
CA MET A 32 2.23 -3.12 -3.87
C MET A 32 3.19 -2.00 -3.45
N LYS A 33 2.95 -1.35 -2.30
CA LYS A 33 3.83 -0.30 -1.78
C LYS A 33 5.09 -0.92 -1.18
N GLU A 34 6.24 -0.40 -1.60
CA GLU A 34 7.51 -0.75 -0.97
C GLU A 34 7.59 -0.14 0.44
N PRO A 35 7.94 -0.92 1.48
CA PRO A 35 8.11 -0.39 2.83
C PRO A 35 9.20 0.69 2.89
N LEU A 36 8.95 1.75 3.67
CA LEU A 36 9.88 2.89 3.81
C LEU A 36 11.26 2.44 4.30
N VAL A 37 11.31 1.43 5.17
CA VAL A 37 12.56 0.87 5.69
C VAL A 37 13.45 0.37 4.54
N LYS A 38 12.88 -0.30 3.52
CA LYS A 38 13.65 -0.79 2.36
C LYS A 38 14.20 0.36 1.53
N ILE A 39 13.36 1.38 1.31
CA ILE A 39 13.76 2.58 0.56
C ILE A 39 14.93 3.28 1.27
N MET A 40 14.87 3.39 2.60
CA MET A 40 15.92 4.02 3.39
C MET A 40 17.21 3.19 3.40
N GLN A 41 17.11 1.85 3.47
CA GLN A 41 18.28 0.96 3.37
C GLN A 41 18.98 1.12 2.04
N ARG A 42 18.23 1.14 0.94
CA ARG A 42 18.76 1.39 -0.40
C ARG A 42 19.46 2.76 -0.49
N ARG A 43 18.86 3.81 0.06
CA ARG A 43 19.48 5.14 0.11
C ARG A 43 20.77 5.17 0.93
N GLN A 44 20.83 4.41 2.02
CA GLN A 44 22.03 4.26 2.83
C GLN A 44 23.15 3.58 2.04
N GLU A 45 22.83 2.51 1.31
CA GLU A 45 23.77 1.82 0.42
C GLU A 45 24.26 2.74 -0.71
N GLU A 46 23.37 3.49 -1.34
CA GLU A 46 23.69 4.45 -2.40
C GLU A 46 24.58 5.61 -1.90
N ALA A 47 24.33 6.10 -0.68
CA ALA A 47 25.09 7.21 -0.10
C ALA A 47 26.49 6.80 0.41
N GLY A 48 26.65 5.54 0.86
CA GLY A 48 27.90 5.00 1.37
C GLY A 48 28.56 5.92 2.41
N LYS A 49 29.72 6.50 2.07
CA LYS A 49 30.50 7.38 2.96
C LYS A 49 29.83 8.72 3.27
N SER A 50 28.87 9.15 2.46
CA SER A 50 28.13 10.40 2.68
C SER A 50 26.91 10.23 3.59
N TRP A 51 26.62 8.99 4.02
CA TRP A 51 25.48 8.75 4.89
C TRP A 51 25.70 9.37 6.29
N PRO A 52 24.72 10.13 6.81
CA PRO A 52 24.85 10.76 8.12
C PRO A 52 24.99 9.73 9.24
N MET A 53 26.05 9.85 10.05
CA MET A 53 26.36 8.92 11.15
C MET A 53 25.28 8.89 12.23
N ASN A 54 24.48 9.95 12.38
CA ASN A 54 23.40 10.02 13.35
C ASN A 54 22.12 9.28 12.90
N LEU A 55 22.05 8.77 11.67
CA LEU A 55 20.89 8.01 11.18
C LEU A 55 21.19 6.51 11.13
N ARG A 56 20.65 5.78 12.11
CA ARG A 56 20.64 4.31 12.12
C ARG A 56 19.28 3.78 11.70
N ILE A 57 19.26 2.91 10.69
CA ILE A 57 18.05 2.24 10.23
C ILE A 57 17.93 0.90 10.97
N GLU A 58 16.91 0.77 11.80
CA GLU A 58 16.66 -0.48 12.54
C GLU A 58 15.94 -1.51 11.66
N PRO A 59 16.21 -2.81 11.86
CA PRO A 59 15.50 -3.87 11.15
C PRO A 59 14.03 -3.97 11.60
N ILE A 60 13.19 -4.50 10.71
CA ILE A 60 11.77 -4.76 11.02
C ILE A 60 11.68 -5.84 12.10
N LEU A 61 11.15 -5.47 13.27
CA LEU A 61 10.96 -6.42 14.37
C LEU A 61 9.88 -7.45 14.04
N ALA A 62 10.26 -8.72 14.05
CA ALA A 62 9.34 -9.82 13.85
C ALA A 62 8.35 -9.96 15.03
N ARG A 63 7.15 -10.49 14.77
CA ARG A 63 6.13 -10.73 15.80
C ARG A 63 6.65 -11.60 16.95
N ARG A 64 7.57 -12.54 16.66
CA ARG A 64 8.26 -13.37 17.66
C ARG A 64 9.02 -12.53 18.70
N ALA A 65 9.73 -11.49 18.26
CA ALA A 65 10.51 -10.62 19.14
C ALA A 65 9.61 -9.79 20.07
N THR A 66 8.45 -9.35 19.58
CA THR A 66 7.50 -8.54 20.37
C THR A 66 6.47 -9.36 21.14
N GLY A 67 6.44 -10.68 20.96
CA GLY A 67 5.36 -11.56 21.44
C GLY A 67 5.26 -11.62 22.96
N SER A 68 6.40 -11.56 23.66
CA SER A 68 6.48 -11.59 25.12
C SER A 68 6.15 -10.26 25.79
N PHE A 69 6.07 -9.16 25.04
CA PHE A 69 5.87 -7.85 25.64
C PHE A 69 4.43 -7.67 26.16
N PRO A 70 4.23 -6.92 27.26
CA PRO A 70 2.89 -6.59 27.73
C PRO A 70 2.02 -5.97 26.64
N LYS A 71 0.71 -6.25 26.65
CA LYS A 71 -0.24 -5.82 25.61
C LYS A 71 -0.21 -4.29 25.37
N ALA A 72 -0.09 -3.51 26.45
CA ALA A 72 0.00 -2.05 26.37
C ALA A 72 1.26 -1.58 25.60
N VAL A 73 2.40 -2.22 25.86
CA VAL A 73 3.68 -1.92 25.20
C VAL A 73 3.61 -2.28 23.72
N ARG A 74 3.08 -3.46 23.37
CA ARG A 74 2.88 -3.86 21.97
C ARG A 74 1.99 -2.90 21.20
N SER A 75 0.91 -2.42 21.81
CA SER A 75 0.00 -1.46 21.19
C SER A 75 0.71 -0.13 20.89
N LYS A 76 1.47 0.38 21.87
CA LYS A 76 2.25 1.61 21.72
C LYS A 76 3.33 1.47 20.65
N MET A 77 4.10 0.38 20.67
CA MET A 77 5.10 0.09 19.64
C MET A 77 4.48 -0.03 18.25
N ARG A 78 3.37 -0.76 18.10
CA ARG A 78 2.70 -0.89 16.80
C ARG A 78 2.30 0.48 16.24
N LYS A 79 1.82 1.40 17.09
CA LYS A 79 1.46 2.76 16.66
C LYS A 79 2.67 3.58 16.21
N LEU A 80 3.81 3.43 16.88
CA LEU A 80 5.06 4.12 16.52
C LEU A 80 5.70 3.57 15.24
N LEU A 81 5.59 2.26 15.03
CA LEU A 81 6.21 1.55 13.91
C LEU A 81 5.32 1.44 12.66
N THR A 82 4.07 1.91 12.72
CA THR A 82 3.18 1.93 11.55
C THR A 82 3.47 3.17 10.71
N GLU A 83 3.90 2.95 9.46
CA GLU A 83 4.06 3.99 8.45
C GLU A 83 2.74 4.76 8.27
N ARG A 84 2.80 6.10 8.29
CA ARG A 84 1.65 6.99 8.10
C ARG A 84 1.45 7.33 6.63
#